data_AF-A0A7X0IAH2-F1
#
_entry.id   AF-A0A7X0IAH2-F1
#
_cell.length_a   1.000
_cell.length_b   1.000
_cell.length_c   1.000
_cell.angle_alpha   90.00
_cell.angle_beta   90.00
_cell.angle_gamma   90.00
#
_symmetry.space_group_name_H-M   'P 1'
#
loop_
_entity.id
_entity.type
_entity.pdbx_description
1 polymer ?
#
loop_
_entity_poly.entity_id
_entity_poly.type
_entity_poly.pdbx_seq_one_letter_code
_entity_poly.pdbx_strand_id
1 'polypeptide(L)'
;MRSLRRVLALASTLVTSGALLAVAVQQPAAAAAVTLTGTIRCQNVNYYGDTTRWYPNSVGMSSAPSGPALSPGELVAVPYPTYGFRFTRTLPNGATSVAATALCSSGHSPYGDWSQAGGSIAIPAWATSATIAWSCYTAPVNPGPWMTTCSVESSSFS
;
A
#
# COMPACT_ATOMS: atom_id res chain seq x y z
N MET A 1 36.96 50.09 -31.93
CA MET A 1 35.75 49.23 -32.07
C MET A 1 36.07 47.74 -32.32
N ARG A 2 37.17 47.16 -31.77
CA ARG A 2 37.52 45.74 -31.97
C ARG A 2 37.19 44.83 -30.78
N SER A 3 36.90 45.39 -29.61
CA SER A 3 36.74 44.63 -28.37
C SER A 3 35.31 44.15 -28.08
N LEU A 4 34.28 44.69 -28.76
CA LEU A 4 32.89 44.24 -28.56
C LEU A 4 32.55 42.92 -29.28
N ARG A 5 33.31 42.53 -30.31
CA ARG A 5 33.02 41.32 -31.10
C ARG A 5 33.49 40.01 -30.44
N ARG A 6 34.39 40.09 -29.45
CA ARG A 6 34.89 38.90 -28.73
C ARG A 6 34.02 38.48 -27.55
N VAL A 7 33.23 39.40 -26.99
CA VAL A 7 32.36 39.10 -25.84
C VAL A 7 31.12 38.32 -26.28
N LEU A 8 30.57 38.58 -27.48
CA LEU A 8 29.42 37.83 -27.99
C LEU A 8 29.73 36.36 -28.34
N ALA A 9 30.99 36.02 -28.65
CA ALA A 9 31.37 34.66 -28.99
C ALA A 9 31.58 33.74 -27.77
N LEU A 10 31.83 34.31 -26.58
CA LEU A 10 31.89 33.54 -25.32
C LEU A 10 30.52 33.36 -24.67
N ALA A 11 29.53 34.19 -25.01
CA ALA A 11 28.17 34.05 -24.49
C ALA A 11 27.42 32.87 -25.14
N SER A 12 27.69 32.57 -26.41
CA SER A 12 27.02 31.50 -27.16
C SER A 12 27.51 30.08 -26.83
N THR A 13 28.74 29.92 -26.30
CA THR A 13 29.26 28.62 -25.86
C THR A 13 28.80 28.23 -24.45
N LEU A 14 28.52 29.22 -23.59
CA LEU A 14 27.98 28.96 -22.24
C LEU A 14 26.50 28.55 -22.30
N VAL A 15 25.73 29.13 -23.23
CA VAL A 15 24.31 28.79 -23.44
C VAL A 15 24.15 27.38 -24.03
N THR A 16 25.07 26.94 -24.90
CA THR A 16 25.04 25.58 -25.45
C THR A 16 25.48 24.52 -24.44
N SER A 17 26.37 24.86 -23.51
CA SER A 17 26.78 23.97 -22.41
C SER A 17 25.71 23.86 -21.32
N GLY A 18 24.97 24.94 -21.04
CA GLY A 18 23.85 24.93 -20.10
C GLY A 18 22.62 24.16 -20.61
N ALA A 19 22.37 24.16 -21.91
CA ALA A 19 21.28 23.40 -22.52
C ALA A 19 21.48 21.87 -22.43
N LEU A 20 22.72 21.38 -22.47
CA LEU A 20 23.02 19.95 -22.32
C LEU A 20 22.84 19.45 -20.87
N LEU A 21 22.97 20.33 -19.87
CA LEU A 21 22.65 20.01 -18.47
C LEU A 21 21.14 20.07 -18.18
N ALA A 22 20.38 20.86 -18.95
CA ALA A 22 18.91 20.91 -18.87
C ALA A 22 18.21 19.78 -19.66
N VAL A 23 18.93 19.13 -20.60
CA VAL A 23 18.48 17.95 -21.36
C VAL A 23 19.05 16.65 -20.77
N ALA A 24 19.55 16.69 -19.53
CA ALA A 24 19.33 15.57 -18.64
C ALA A 24 17.84 15.58 -18.26
N VAL A 25 17.00 15.27 -19.25
CA VAL A 25 15.63 14.84 -19.04
C VAL A 25 15.69 13.88 -17.87
N GLN A 26 15.07 14.25 -16.75
CA GLN A 26 14.69 13.29 -15.74
C GLN A 26 13.83 12.29 -16.50
N GLN A 27 14.44 11.21 -17.02
CA GLN A 27 13.68 10.06 -17.47
C GLN A 27 12.75 9.76 -16.29
N PRO A 28 11.43 9.62 -16.51
CA PRO A 28 10.58 9.15 -15.45
C PRO A 28 11.26 7.87 -14.95
N ALA A 29 11.71 7.89 -13.70
CA ALA A 29 12.38 6.75 -13.10
C ALA A 29 11.50 5.55 -13.44
N ALA A 30 12.05 4.60 -14.21
CA ALA A 30 11.29 3.45 -14.65
C ALA A 30 10.64 2.89 -13.38
N ALA A 31 9.31 2.98 -13.29
CA ALA A 31 8.67 2.75 -12.02
C ALA A 31 9.02 1.31 -11.62
N ALA A 32 9.72 1.17 -10.50
CA ALA A 32 10.18 -0.13 -10.08
C ALA A 32 8.95 -0.91 -9.62
N ALA A 33 8.93 -2.22 -9.90
CA ALA A 33 7.93 -3.07 -9.28
C ALA A 33 8.22 -3.09 -7.76
N VAL A 34 7.19 -2.83 -6.94
CA VAL A 34 7.35 -2.79 -5.48
C VAL A 34 7.06 -4.18 -4.92
N THR A 35 7.99 -4.74 -4.16
CA THR A 35 7.73 -5.96 -3.38
C THR A 35 7.05 -5.59 -2.07
N LEU A 36 5.79 -5.98 -1.92
CA LEU A 36 5.00 -5.79 -0.71
C LEU A 36 5.06 -7.03 0.17
N THR A 37 5.46 -6.86 1.43
CA THR A 37 5.23 -7.83 2.51
C THR A 37 4.15 -7.30 3.43
N GLY A 38 3.05 -8.04 3.56
CA GLY A 38 1.89 -7.63 4.31
C GLY A 38 1.61 -8.54 5.49
N THR A 39 1.11 -7.97 6.58
CA THR A 39 0.50 -8.72 7.69
C THR A 39 -0.87 -8.15 8.00
N ILE A 40 -1.88 -9.00 8.13
CA ILE A 40 -3.26 -8.59 8.42
C ILE A 40 -3.75 -9.39 9.62
N ARG A 41 -4.24 -8.69 10.64
CA ARG A 41 -4.71 -9.29 11.90
C ARG A 41 -6.00 -8.69 12.40
N CYS A 42 -6.77 -9.51 13.10
CA CYS A 42 -7.99 -9.09 13.77
C CYS A 42 -7.67 -8.64 15.19
N GLN A 43 -8.15 -7.47 15.58
CA GLN A 43 -7.86 -6.85 16.87
C GLN A 43 -9.13 -6.42 17.59
N ASN A 44 -10.10 -7.32 17.78
CA ASN A 44 -11.29 -6.99 18.55
C ASN A 44 -11.59 -8.01 19.65
N VAL A 45 -12.14 -7.52 20.77
CA VAL A 45 -12.95 -8.27 21.71
C VAL A 45 -14.37 -7.73 21.60
N ASN A 46 -15.29 -8.51 21.03
CA ASN A 46 -16.69 -8.12 20.88
C ASN A 46 -17.61 -8.98 21.77
N TYR A 47 -18.92 -8.72 21.70
CA TYR A 47 -19.92 -9.45 22.50
C TYR A 47 -19.95 -10.97 22.22
N TYR A 48 -19.44 -11.40 21.05
CA TYR A 48 -19.35 -12.80 20.64
C TYR A 48 -18.00 -13.47 20.96
N GLY A 49 -17.05 -12.72 21.52
CA GLY A 49 -15.78 -13.25 22.01
C GLY A 49 -14.57 -12.39 21.65
N ASP A 50 -13.41 -12.91 22.04
CA ASP A 50 -12.10 -12.35 21.73
C ASP A 50 -11.66 -12.79 20.33
N THR A 51 -11.87 -11.92 19.33
CA THR A 51 -11.45 -12.16 17.94
C THR A 51 -9.96 -11.89 17.73
N THR A 52 -9.21 -11.43 18.74
CA THR A 52 -7.73 -11.35 18.67
C THR A 52 -7.06 -12.71 18.53
N ARG A 53 -7.81 -13.80 18.78
CA ARG A 53 -7.35 -15.18 18.64
C ARG A 53 -7.83 -15.86 17.36
N TRP A 54 -8.50 -15.12 16.47
CA TRP A 54 -9.11 -15.67 15.26
C TRP A 54 -8.33 -15.26 14.03
N TYR A 55 -8.19 -16.20 13.09
CA TYR A 55 -7.74 -15.85 11.75
C TYR A 55 -8.87 -15.11 11.01
N PRO A 56 -8.56 -14.09 10.20
CA PRO A 56 -9.53 -13.51 9.29
C PRO A 56 -10.24 -14.58 8.45
N ASN A 57 -11.55 -14.50 8.30
CA ASN A 57 -12.31 -15.45 7.46
C ASN A 57 -12.03 -15.19 5.97
N SER A 58 -11.84 -13.92 5.61
CA SER A 58 -11.44 -13.51 4.26
C SER A 58 -10.44 -12.37 4.34
N VAL A 59 -9.59 -12.28 3.32
CA VAL A 59 -8.59 -11.23 3.16
C VAL A 59 -8.65 -10.73 1.73
N GLY A 60 -8.69 -9.42 1.57
CA GLY A 60 -8.66 -8.74 0.28
C GLY A 60 -7.53 -7.73 0.22
N MET A 61 -7.08 -7.43 -0.99
CA MET A 61 -6.09 -6.39 -1.23
C MET A 61 -6.34 -5.73 -2.57
N SER A 62 -6.12 -4.42 -2.61
CA SER A 62 -6.15 -3.62 -3.82
C SER A 62 -4.92 -2.71 -3.89
N SER A 63 -4.55 -2.30 -5.10
CA SER A 63 -3.47 -1.35 -5.35
C SER A 63 -3.89 -0.36 -6.44
N ALA A 64 -3.16 0.75 -6.58
CA ALA A 64 -3.31 1.67 -7.71
C ALA A 64 -1.96 1.85 -8.41
N PRO A 65 -1.80 1.46 -9.69
CA PRO A 65 -2.79 0.79 -10.53
C PRO A 65 -3.19 -0.59 -9.99
N SER A 66 -4.38 -1.05 -10.38
CA SER A 66 -4.95 -2.32 -9.90
C SER A 66 -4.12 -3.51 -10.36
N GLY A 67 -3.67 -4.31 -9.40
CA GLY A 67 -3.04 -5.60 -9.64
C GLY A 67 -4.03 -6.77 -9.57
N PRO A 68 -3.56 -8.01 -9.79
CA PRO A 68 -4.38 -9.18 -9.55
C PRO A 68 -4.81 -9.26 -8.09
N ALA A 69 -5.97 -9.86 -7.83
CA ALA A 69 -6.43 -10.14 -6.48
C ALA A 69 -5.44 -11.06 -5.75
N LEU A 70 -5.40 -10.96 -4.43
CA LEU A 70 -4.62 -11.88 -3.60
C LEU A 70 -5.23 -13.29 -3.69
N SER A 71 -4.42 -14.28 -4.03
CA SER A 71 -4.87 -15.67 -4.07
C SER A 71 -4.75 -16.31 -2.68
N PRO A 72 -5.65 -17.25 -2.31
CA PRO A 72 -5.58 -17.92 -1.01
C PRO A 72 -4.24 -18.64 -0.75
N GLY A 73 -3.56 -19.12 -1.79
CA GLY A 73 -2.27 -19.82 -1.67
C GLY A 73 -1.08 -18.91 -1.31
N GLU A 74 -1.23 -17.59 -1.43
CA GLU A 74 -0.20 -16.61 -1.03
C GLU A 74 -0.28 -16.25 0.47
N LEU A 75 -1.37 -16.62 1.14
CA LEU A 75 -1.59 -16.35 2.55
C LEU A 75 -0.91 -17.43 3.41
N VAL A 76 0.02 -17.00 4.26
CA VAL A 76 0.65 -17.86 5.25
C VAL A 76 0.10 -17.50 6.63
N ALA A 77 -0.48 -18.48 7.31
CA ALA A 77 -0.99 -18.30 8.66
C ALA A 77 0.16 -17.95 9.63
N VAL A 78 -0.05 -16.91 10.45
CA VAL A 78 0.82 -16.52 11.55
C VAL A 78 0.13 -16.92 12.86
N PRO A 79 0.63 -17.93 13.59
CA PRO A 79 0.01 -18.41 14.81
C PRO A 79 0.20 -17.44 15.99
N TYR A 80 -0.14 -17.90 17.20
CA TYR A 80 0.06 -17.16 18.45
C TYR A 80 1.44 -16.49 18.52
N PRO A 81 1.54 -15.23 19.01
CA PRO A 81 0.47 -14.41 19.60
C PRO A 81 -0.31 -13.54 18.61
N THR A 82 -0.05 -13.64 17.30
CA THR A 82 -0.56 -12.66 16.32
C THR A 82 -1.92 -13.03 15.74
N TYR A 83 -2.16 -14.33 15.48
CA TYR A 83 -3.37 -14.85 14.82
C TYR A 83 -3.80 -14.01 13.60
N GLY A 84 -3.04 -14.13 12.52
CA GLY A 84 -3.30 -13.38 11.30
C GLY A 84 -2.72 -14.05 10.08
N PHE A 85 -2.73 -13.35 8.95
CA PHE A 85 -2.05 -13.81 7.75
C PHE A 85 -0.88 -12.89 7.40
N ARG A 86 0.21 -13.50 6.93
CA ARG A 86 1.27 -12.81 6.22
C ARG A 86 1.24 -13.20 4.75
N PHE A 87 1.67 -12.29 3.89
CA PHE A 87 1.85 -12.56 2.46
C PHE A 87 2.99 -11.72 1.92
N THR A 88 3.55 -12.15 0.80
CA THR A 88 4.49 -11.36 0.02
C THR A 88 4.03 -11.38 -1.42
N ARG A 89 4.01 -10.20 -2.07
CA ARG A 89 3.67 -10.08 -3.49
C ARG A 89 4.44 -8.97 -4.17
N THR A 90 4.53 -9.07 -5.48
CA THR A 90 4.96 -7.96 -6.32
C THR A 90 3.74 -7.14 -6.73
N LEU A 91 3.79 -5.84 -6.50
CA LEU A 91 2.78 -4.89 -6.95
C LEU A 91 3.00 -4.52 -8.43
N PRO A 92 1.94 -4.09 -9.14
CA PRO A 92 2.08 -3.58 -10.49
C PRO A 92 3.13 -2.48 -10.56
N ASN A 93 3.78 -2.39 -11.72
CA ASN A 93 4.68 -1.30 -12.01
C ASN A 93 3.94 0.05 -11.88
N GLY A 94 4.53 1.00 -11.14
CA GLY A 94 3.91 2.30 -10.87
C GLY A 94 2.89 2.30 -9.74
N ALA A 95 2.91 1.29 -8.86
CA ALA A 95 2.08 1.27 -7.66
C ALA A 95 2.30 2.52 -6.79
N THR A 96 1.26 3.34 -6.66
CA THR A 96 1.22 4.57 -5.86
C THR A 96 0.48 4.41 -4.55
N SER A 97 -0.32 3.34 -4.41
CA SER A 97 -1.02 3.03 -3.17
C SER A 97 -1.38 1.56 -3.07
N VAL A 98 -1.59 1.10 -1.85
CA VAL A 98 -2.12 -0.23 -1.53
C VAL A 98 -3.16 -0.10 -0.40
N ALA A 99 -4.19 -0.94 -0.45
CA ALA A 99 -5.15 -1.12 0.62
C ALA A 99 -5.40 -2.59 0.91
N ALA A 100 -5.68 -2.91 2.17
CA ALA A 100 -6.07 -4.24 2.59
C ALA A 100 -7.42 -4.23 3.30
N THR A 101 -8.22 -5.26 3.04
CA THR A 101 -9.49 -5.53 3.70
C THR A 101 -9.47 -6.92 4.33
N ALA A 102 -10.31 -7.12 5.34
CA ALA A 102 -10.49 -8.42 5.96
C ALA A 102 -11.92 -8.56 6.50
N LEU A 103 -12.36 -9.79 6.72
CA LEU A 103 -13.53 -10.10 7.56
C LEU A 103 -13.04 -10.81 8.82
N CYS A 104 -13.18 -10.13 9.96
CA CYS A 104 -12.69 -10.63 11.25
C CYS A 104 -13.71 -11.44 12.06
N SER A 105 -14.92 -11.57 11.53
CA SER A 105 -16.01 -12.33 12.11
C SER A 105 -16.92 -12.87 11.03
N SER A 106 -17.67 -13.92 11.36
CA SER A 106 -18.72 -14.48 10.53
C SER A 106 -19.89 -14.91 11.40
N GLY A 107 -21.12 -14.73 10.93
CA GLY A 107 -22.31 -15.32 11.55
C GLY A 107 -23.07 -14.41 12.51
N HIS A 108 -22.84 -13.10 12.45
CA HIS A 108 -23.60 -12.16 13.29
C HIS A 108 -25.03 -11.93 12.79
N SER A 109 -25.95 -11.77 13.75
CA SER A 109 -27.37 -11.41 13.54
C SER A 109 -27.66 -10.00 14.08
N PRO A 110 -28.53 -9.19 13.46
CA PRO A 110 -29.30 -9.45 12.23
C PRO A 110 -28.53 -9.08 10.96
N TYR A 111 -28.21 -10.11 10.16
CA TYR A 111 -27.71 -10.09 8.78
C TYR A 111 -26.34 -9.43 8.50
N GLY A 112 -25.30 -10.24 8.67
CA GLY A 112 -24.14 -10.24 7.77
C GLY A 112 -22.92 -9.49 8.29
N ASP A 113 -21.76 -10.07 8.03
CA ASP A 113 -20.46 -9.47 8.26
C ASP A 113 -19.95 -8.87 6.95
N TRP A 114 -19.71 -7.57 6.94
CA TRP A 114 -19.29 -6.83 5.76
C TRP A 114 -17.93 -6.18 5.98
N SER A 115 -17.11 -6.10 4.92
CA SER A 115 -15.89 -5.30 4.93
C SER A 115 -16.25 -3.89 4.45
N GLN A 116 -16.16 -2.89 5.33
CA GLN A 116 -16.56 -1.52 4.97
C GLN A 116 -15.42 -0.69 4.37
N ALA A 117 -14.26 -0.68 5.03
CA ALA A 117 -13.12 0.15 4.62
C ALA A 117 -11.80 -0.61 4.76
N GLY A 118 -11.02 -0.59 3.68
CA GLY A 118 -9.67 -1.10 3.69
C GLY A 118 -8.70 -0.07 4.24
N GLY A 119 -7.72 -0.52 5.02
CA GLY A 119 -6.64 0.35 5.47
C GLY A 119 -5.75 0.67 4.28
N SER A 120 -5.77 1.91 3.79
CA SER A 120 -4.99 2.31 2.62
C SER A 120 -3.77 3.15 3.00
N ILE A 121 -2.72 3.06 2.19
CA ILE A 121 -1.51 3.86 2.31
C ILE A 121 -0.90 4.14 0.94
N ALA A 122 -0.35 5.35 0.80
CA ALA A 122 0.42 5.75 -0.36
C ALA A 122 1.82 5.14 -0.31
N ILE A 123 2.30 4.67 -1.47
CA ILE A 123 3.65 4.13 -1.64
C ILE A 123 4.53 5.25 -2.19
N PRO A 124 5.64 5.60 -1.51
CA PRO A 124 6.57 6.60 -2.03
C PRO A 124 7.14 6.17 -3.39
N ALA A 125 7.31 7.11 -4.31
CA ALA A 125 7.78 6.81 -5.67
C ALA A 125 9.19 6.19 -5.76
N TRP A 126 10.00 6.37 -4.71
CA TRP A 126 11.35 5.78 -4.62
C TRP A 126 11.36 4.37 -4.04
N ALA A 127 10.26 3.90 -3.45
CA ALA A 127 10.22 2.62 -2.76
C ALA A 127 10.30 1.47 -3.77
N THR A 128 11.16 0.51 -3.50
CA THR A 128 11.25 -0.78 -4.22
C THR A 128 10.63 -1.91 -3.41
N SER A 129 10.43 -1.67 -2.11
CA SER A 129 9.88 -2.59 -1.15
C SER A 129 9.00 -1.86 -0.15
N ALA A 130 7.93 -2.53 0.29
CA ALA A 130 7.02 -2.04 1.31
C ALA A 130 6.74 -3.16 2.32
N THR A 131 6.86 -2.89 3.61
CA THR A 131 6.38 -3.79 4.67
C THR A 131 5.26 -3.09 5.42
N ILE A 132 4.06 -3.68 5.42
CA ILE A 132 2.86 -3.04 5.98
C ILE A 132 2.13 -4.02 6.90
N ALA A 133 1.74 -3.53 8.07
CA ALA A 133 0.86 -4.25 8.99
C ALA A 133 -0.50 -3.55 9.06
N TRP A 134 -1.56 -4.34 8.94
CA TRP A 134 -2.93 -3.89 9.06
C TRP A 134 -3.61 -4.53 10.28
N SER A 135 -4.25 -3.68 11.06
CA SER A 135 -5.14 -4.06 12.14
C SER A 135 -6.59 -3.88 11.69
N CYS A 136 -7.39 -4.94 11.83
CA CYS A 136 -8.79 -4.93 11.45
C CYS A 136 -9.70 -5.13 12.67
N TYR A 137 -10.78 -4.35 12.73
CA TYR A 137 -11.71 -4.32 13.85
C TYR A 137 -13.15 -4.44 13.34
N THR A 138 -13.95 -5.29 14.00
CA THR A 138 -15.37 -5.48 13.63
C THR A 138 -16.32 -4.87 14.66
N ALA A 139 -17.13 -3.89 14.31
CA ALA A 139 -18.19 -3.38 15.19
C ALA A 139 -19.58 -3.50 14.58
N PRO A 140 -20.64 -3.55 15.41
CA PRO A 140 -22.00 -3.40 14.94
C PRO A 140 -22.26 -1.95 14.53
N VAL A 141 -22.95 -1.75 13.40
CA VAL A 141 -23.60 -0.48 13.09
C VAL A 141 -24.98 -0.51 13.71
N ASN A 142 -25.38 0.50 14.48
CA ASN A 142 -26.72 0.55 15.06
C ASN A 142 -27.59 1.65 14.41
N PRO A 143 -28.77 1.32 13.84
CA PRO A 143 -29.25 -0.03 13.48
C PRO A 143 -28.56 -0.52 12.20
N GLY A 144 -28.14 -1.80 12.13
CA GLY A 144 -27.43 -2.30 10.96
C GLY A 144 -26.55 -3.55 11.16
N PRO A 145 -25.79 -3.91 10.11
CA PRO A 145 -24.95 -5.10 10.10
C PRO A 145 -23.64 -4.90 10.88
N TRP A 146 -22.84 -5.96 10.95
CA TRP A 146 -21.48 -5.89 11.48
C TRP A 146 -20.51 -5.49 10.38
N MET A 147 -19.63 -4.55 10.69
CA MET A 147 -18.66 -4.04 9.73
C MET A 147 -17.24 -4.23 10.26
N THR A 148 -16.41 -4.87 9.43
CA THR A 148 -14.96 -4.92 9.61
C THR A 148 -14.32 -3.73 8.90
N THR A 149 -13.52 -2.98 9.65
CA THR A 149 -12.70 -1.87 9.15
C THR A 149 -11.24 -2.17 9.43
N CYS A 150 -10.39 -2.02 8.42
CA CYS A 150 -8.95 -2.18 8.55
C CYS A 150 -8.26 -0.83 8.56
N SER A 151 -7.16 -0.73 9.29
CA SER A 151 -6.29 0.44 9.35
C SER A 151 -4.84 0.01 9.28
N VAL A 152 -3.98 0.89 8.76
CA VAL A 152 -2.54 0.64 8.74
C VAL A 152 -2.01 0.87 10.15
N GLU A 153 -1.44 -0.16 10.73
CA GLU A 153 -0.83 -0.12 12.06
C GLU A 153 0.63 0.33 11.97
N SER A 154 1.37 -0.20 11.00
CA SER A 154 2.76 0.19 10.76
C SER A 154 3.10 0.04 9.28
N SER A 155 4.06 0.84 8.83
CA SER A 155 4.59 0.75 7.48
C SER A 155 6.08 1.09 7.44
N SER A 156 6.83 0.43 6.57
CA SER A 156 8.20 0.77 6.23
C SER A 156 8.44 0.60 4.73
N PHE A 157 9.33 1.43 4.18
CA PHE A 157 9.64 1.48 2.76
C PHE A 157 11.17 1.50 2.59
N SER A 158 11.67 0.76 1.61
CA SER A 158 13.08 0.76 1.19
C SER A 158 13.22 0.67 -0.33
#